data_AF-A0A7S0WHW4-F1
#
_entry.id   AF-A0A7S0WHW4-F1
#
_cell.length_a   1.000
_cell.length_b   1.000
_cell.length_c   1.000
_cell.angle_alpha   90.00
_cell.angle_beta   90.00
_cell.angle_gamma   90.00
#
_symmetry.space_group_name_H-M   'P 1'
#
loop_
_entity.id
_entity.type
_entity.pdbx_description
1 polymer ?
#
loop_
_entity_poly.entity_id
_entity_poly.type
_entity_poly.pdbx_seq_one_letter_code
_entity_poly.pdbx_strand_id
1 'polypeptide(L)'
;LRTTRIKWNTAGTVLAVAGSQVTADARESSMVQFYSNTGQHLRTLRVPGTGINALSWEGGGLRIALAVDSYIYFANIRPDYKWGYFGGTLVYAFNKPDRAEQCVMFWDTETNDRYAKYVKKLLLIRACDEYCVLATKGEEPGQYILILCNAIGSPVDSKYIEVEPIYLAMTKYHVIVCSEEL
;
A
#
# COMPACT_ATOMS: atom_id res chain seq x y z
N LEU A 1 -13.24 -15.78 14.76
CA LEU A 1 -11.89 -16.39 14.84
C LEU A 1 -11.59 -16.70 16.31
N ARG A 2 -11.17 -17.92 16.66
CA ARG A 2 -10.62 -18.23 17.99
C ARG A 2 -9.16 -17.82 18.00
N THR A 3 -8.90 -16.59 18.45
CA THR A 3 -7.58 -15.95 18.39
C THR A 3 -6.59 -16.59 19.37
N THR A 4 -5.38 -16.89 18.91
CA THR A 4 -4.28 -17.44 19.73
C THR A 4 -3.11 -16.47 19.86
N ARG A 5 -2.83 -15.67 18.82
CA ARG A 5 -1.70 -14.73 18.79
C ARG A 5 -2.06 -13.46 18.04
N ILE A 6 -1.47 -12.36 18.47
CA ILE A 6 -1.62 -11.05 17.84
C ILE A 6 -0.26 -10.36 17.85
N LYS A 7 0.22 -9.86 16.72
CA LYS A 7 1.41 -8.97 16.65
C LYS A 7 1.28 -7.94 15.54
N TRP A 8 1.64 -6.72 15.86
CA TRP A 8 1.95 -5.68 14.87
C TRP A 8 3.22 -6.02 14.10
N ASN A 9 3.26 -5.64 12.83
CA ASN A 9 4.52 -5.52 12.11
C ASN A 9 5.37 -4.39 12.72
N THR A 10 6.65 -4.35 12.36
CA THR A 10 7.62 -3.43 12.96
C THR A 10 7.28 -1.95 12.75
N ALA A 11 6.59 -1.62 11.66
CA ALA A 11 6.14 -0.26 11.35
C ALA A 11 4.78 0.12 11.96
N GLY A 12 4.08 -0.79 12.62
CA GLY A 12 2.74 -0.55 13.17
C GLY A 12 1.65 -0.31 12.12
N THR A 13 1.89 -0.68 10.85
CA THR A 13 0.95 -0.49 9.74
C THR A 13 0.04 -1.69 9.51
N VAL A 14 0.45 -2.88 9.95
CA VAL A 14 -0.28 -4.14 9.75
C VAL A 14 -0.34 -4.94 11.06
N LEU A 15 -1.54 -5.33 11.46
CA LEU A 15 -1.79 -6.22 12.59
C LEU A 15 -2.05 -7.64 12.08
N ALA A 16 -1.22 -8.61 12.50
CA ALA A 16 -1.49 -10.03 12.27
C ALA A 16 -2.25 -10.61 13.46
N VAL A 17 -3.41 -11.19 13.20
CA VAL A 17 -4.28 -11.89 14.16
C VAL A 17 -4.35 -13.36 13.73
N ALA A 18 -3.66 -14.23 14.47
CA ALA A 18 -3.63 -15.66 14.20
C ALA A 18 -4.61 -16.42 15.11
N GLY A 19 -5.21 -17.46 14.55
CA GLY A 19 -6.12 -18.33 15.29
C GLY A 19 -6.70 -19.44 14.44
N SER A 20 -7.72 -20.11 14.97
CA SER A 20 -8.49 -21.10 14.23
C SER A 20 -9.93 -20.62 13.99
N GLN A 21 -10.49 -20.98 12.86
CA GLN A 21 -11.91 -20.75 12.55
C GLN A 21 -12.53 -22.05 12.07
N VAL A 22 -13.71 -22.36 12.60
CA VAL A 22 -14.55 -23.44 12.07
C VAL A 22 -15.08 -23.01 10.71
N THR A 23 -14.73 -23.77 9.69
CA THR A 23 -15.21 -23.55 8.32
C THR A 23 -16.63 -24.10 8.15
N ALA A 24 -17.30 -23.75 7.04
CA ALA A 24 -18.65 -24.22 6.74
C ALA A 24 -18.77 -25.77 6.76
N ASP A 25 -17.68 -26.47 6.43
CA ASP A 25 -17.59 -27.93 6.45
C ASP A 25 -17.29 -28.51 7.86
N ALA A 26 -17.50 -27.73 8.91
CA ALA A 26 -17.22 -28.07 10.32
C ALA A 26 -15.74 -28.45 10.62
N ARG A 27 -14.80 -28.17 9.72
CA ARG A 27 -13.36 -28.36 9.94
C ARG A 27 -12.74 -27.10 10.55
N GLU A 28 -11.93 -27.26 11.61
CA GLU A 28 -11.08 -26.18 12.10
C GLU A 28 -9.95 -25.92 11.10
N SER A 29 -9.84 -24.68 10.64
CA SER A 29 -8.73 -24.21 9.81
C SER A 29 -7.91 -23.17 10.57
N SER A 30 -6.61 -23.38 10.64
CA SER A 30 -5.65 -22.37 11.11
C SER A 30 -5.50 -21.26 10.08
N MET A 31 -5.50 -20.01 10.54
CA MET A 31 -5.33 -18.85 9.67
C MET A 31 -4.75 -17.65 10.39
N VAL A 32 -4.18 -16.74 9.61
CA VAL A 32 -3.78 -15.40 10.03
C VAL A 32 -4.62 -14.39 9.25
N GLN A 33 -5.31 -13.52 9.96
CA GLN A 33 -6.00 -12.36 9.39
C GLN A 33 -5.11 -11.13 9.56
N PHE A 34 -4.96 -10.36 8.51
CA PHE A 34 -4.20 -9.12 8.48
C PHE A 34 -5.15 -7.94 8.46
N TYR A 35 -4.90 -6.97 9.33
CA TYR A 35 -5.68 -5.74 9.43
C TYR A 35 -4.78 -4.51 9.29
N SER A 36 -5.31 -3.42 8.74
CA SER A 36 -4.65 -2.13 8.77
C SER A 36 -4.57 -1.58 10.20
N ASN A 37 -3.78 -0.53 10.39
CA ASN A 37 -3.75 0.24 11.63
C ASN A 37 -5.09 0.95 11.96
N THR A 38 -6.02 1.04 11.00
CA THR A 38 -7.37 1.57 11.18
C THR A 38 -8.42 0.49 11.40
N GLY A 39 -8.03 -0.79 11.44
CA GLY A 39 -8.95 -1.91 11.64
C GLY A 39 -9.61 -2.45 10.37
N GLN A 40 -9.22 -1.97 9.18
CA GLN A 40 -9.68 -2.52 7.91
C GLN A 40 -9.10 -3.92 7.71
N HIS A 41 -9.93 -4.92 7.38
CA HIS A 41 -9.44 -6.24 7.00
C HIS A 41 -8.73 -6.15 5.64
N LEU A 42 -7.46 -6.58 5.61
CA LEU A 42 -6.62 -6.54 4.41
C LEU A 42 -6.62 -7.89 3.69
N ARG A 43 -6.39 -8.98 4.44
CA ARG A 43 -6.25 -10.32 3.84
C ARG A 43 -6.38 -11.42 4.90
N THR A 44 -6.80 -12.60 4.46
CA THR A 44 -6.74 -13.84 5.26
C THR A 44 -5.79 -14.83 4.61
N LEU A 45 -4.80 -15.30 5.37
CA LEU A 45 -3.88 -16.37 4.98
C LEU A 45 -4.24 -17.64 5.74
N ARG A 46 -4.71 -18.66 5.05
CA ARG A 46 -4.90 -19.99 5.64
C ARG A 46 -3.57 -20.72 5.65
N VAL A 47 -3.27 -21.41 6.75
CA VAL A 47 -2.06 -22.21 6.89
C VAL A 47 -2.41 -23.65 7.21
N PRO A 48 -1.72 -24.65 6.61
CA PRO A 48 -1.94 -26.04 6.95
C PRO A 48 -1.52 -26.32 8.40
N GLY A 49 -2.34 -27.09 9.12
CA GLY A 49 -2.04 -27.52 10.48
C GLY A 49 -3.16 -27.19 11.48
N THR A 50 -3.00 -27.72 12.69
CA THR A 50 -4.04 -27.69 13.73
C THR A 50 -4.02 -26.42 14.57
N GLY A 51 -2.86 -25.76 14.69
CA GLY A 51 -2.77 -24.51 15.44
C GLY A 51 -1.51 -23.69 15.18
N ILE A 52 -1.66 -22.37 15.28
CA ILE A 52 -0.56 -21.41 15.22
C ILE A 52 -0.08 -21.13 16.65
N ASN A 53 1.11 -21.61 16.98
CA ASN A 53 1.71 -21.54 18.31
C ASN A 53 2.53 -20.27 18.53
N ALA A 54 3.11 -19.71 17.48
CA ALA A 54 3.86 -18.47 17.52
C ALA A 54 3.84 -17.76 16.17
N LEU A 55 4.04 -16.45 16.19
CA LEU A 55 4.29 -15.66 15.00
C LEU A 55 5.27 -14.53 15.32
N SER A 56 6.12 -14.21 14.34
CA SER A 56 7.11 -13.15 14.43
C SER A 56 7.29 -12.45 13.09
N TRP A 57 7.51 -11.14 13.13
CA TRP A 57 7.77 -10.33 11.95
C TRP A 57 9.27 -10.19 11.72
N GLU A 58 9.66 -10.16 10.45
CA GLU A 58 10.97 -9.69 10.05
C GLU A 58 11.13 -8.19 10.32
N GLY A 59 12.36 -7.71 10.53
CA GLY A 59 12.67 -6.31 10.84
C GLY A 59 12.04 -5.28 9.88
N GLY A 60 11.97 -5.59 8.58
CA GLY A 60 11.34 -4.73 7.58
C GLY A 60 9.80 -4.76 7.57
N GLY A 61 9.17 -5.67 8.32
CA GLY A 61 7.72 -5.77 8.41
C GLY A 61 7.02 -6.29 7.14
N LEU A 62 7.79 -6.78 6.15
CA LEU A 62 7.30 -7.34 4.89
C LEU A 62 7.32 -8.86 4.86
N ARG A 63 7.76 -9.52 5.93
CA ARG A 63 7.75 -10.98 6.06
C ARG A 63 7.34 -11.38 7.47
N ILE A 64 6.61 -12.48 7.55
CA ILE A 64 6.16 -13.06 8.82
C ILE A 64 6.52 -14.54 8.86
N ALA A 65 7.05 -14.99 9.99
CA ALA A 65 7.30 -16.38 10.32
C ALA A 65 6.19 -16.89 11.23
N LEU A 66 5.67 -18.09 10.95
CA LEU A 66 4.59 -18.74 11.68
C LEU A 66 5.05 -20.13 12.14
N ALA A 67 4.98 -20.40 13.44
CA ALA A 67 5.18 -21.73 13.98
C ALA A 67 3.84 -22.45 14.03
N VAL A 68 3.69 -23.49 13.20
CA VAL A 68 2.45 -24.25 13.04
C VAL A 68 2.76 -25.73 13.23
N ASP A 69 2.22 -26.32 14.29
CA ASP A 69 2.56 -27.67 14.74
C ASP A 69 4.09 -27.90 14.81
N SER A 70 4.65 -28.75 13.94
CA SER A 70 6.10 -29.04 13.84
C SER A 70 6.82 -28.31 12.69
N TYR A 71 6.15 -27.36 12.03
CA TYR A 71 6.66 -26.65 10.87
C TYR A 71 6.79 -25.14 11.12
N ILE A 72 7.71 -24.51 10.40
CA ILE A 72 7.83 -23.06 10.33
C ILE A 72 7.50 -22.62 8.91
N TYR A 73 6.47 -21.78 8.78
CA TYR A 73 6.10 -21.16 7.50
C TYR A 73 6.62 -19.74 7.44
N PHE A 74 7.05 -19.32 6.26
CA PHE A 74 7.38 -17.92 5.97
C PHE A 74 6.40 -17.40 4.92
N ALA A 75 5.77 -16.27 5.22
CA ALA A 75 4.90 -15.58 4.27
C ALA A 75 5.43 -14.18 3.99
N ASN A 76 5.49 -13.84 2.70
CA ASN A 76 5.83 -12.50 2.24
C ASN A 76 4.56 -11.64 2.19
N ILE A 77 4.67 -10.42 2.66
CA ILE A 77 3.66 -9.38 2.56
C ILE A 77 4.07 -8.45 1.43
N ARG A 78 3.14 -8.25 0.50
CA ARG A 78 3.29 -7.30 -0.60
C ARG A 78 2.28 -6.18 -0.39
N PRO A 79 2.71 -5.03 0.15
CA PRO A 79 1.87 -3.85 0.19
C PRO A 79 1.41 -3.47 -1.21
N ASP A 80 0.22 -2.89 -1.29
CA ASP A 80 -0.23 -2.25 -2.51
C ASP A 80 0.45 -0.88 -2.63
N TYR A 81 1.60 -0.87 -3.30
CA TYR A 81 2.37 0.34 -3.52
C TYR A 81 1.69 1.21 -4.58
N LYS A 82 1.69 2.53 -4.39
CA LYS A 82 1.27 3.46 -5.44
C LYS A 82 2.45 3.63 -6.38
N TRP A 83 2.27 3.30 -7.66
CA TRP A 83 3.34 3.39 -8.65
C TRP A 83 2.82 3.63 -10.07
N GLY A 84 3.73 3.95 -10.98
CA GLY A 84 3.52 4.04 -12.42
C GLY A 84 4.85 4.01 -13.16
N TYR A 85 4.81 3.79 -14.47
CA TYR A 85 6.00 3.82 -15.33
C TYR A 85 5.71 4.66 -16.57
N PHE A 86 6.60 5.58 -16.92
CA PHE A 86 6.44 6.54 -18.02
C PHE A 86 7.81 7.07 -18.45
N GLY A 87 8.03 7.33 -19.75
CA GLY A 87 9.28 7.92 -20.27
C GLY A 87 10.58 7.35 -19.66
N GLY A 88 10.72 6.03 -19.54
CA GLY A 88 11.90 5.39 -18.93
C GLY A 88 11.98 5.45 -17.40
N THR A 89 11.05 6.15 -16.74
CA THR A 89 11.04 6.42 -15.29
C THR A 89 10.01 5.56 -14.56
N LEU A 90 10.46 4.83 -13.54
CA LEU A 90 9.60 4.21 -12.54
C LEU A 90 9.32 5.22 -11.43
N VAL A 91 8.06 5.60 -11.28
CA VAL A 91 7.59 6.40 -10.13
C VAL A 91 6.90 5.50 -9.11
N TYR A 92 7.30 5.56 -7.85
CA TYR A 92 6.68 4.78 -6.78
C TYR A 92 6.73 5.48 -5.43
N ALA A 93 5.72 5.22 -4.59
CA ALA A 93 5.60 5.79 -3.26
C ALA A 93 5.88 4.76 -2.16
N PHE A 94 6.58 5.20 -1.12
CA PHE A 94 6.80 4.44 0.10
C PHE A 94 6.85 5.36 1.32
N ASN A 95 6.64 4.78 2.51
CA ASN A 95 6.73 5.52 3.77
C ASN A 95 8.13 5.37 4.35
N LYS A 96 8.66 6.46 4.90
CA LYS A 96 9.86 6.41 5.73
C LYS A 96 9.45 6.44 7.21
N PRO A 97 10.04 5.64 8.10
CA PRO A 97 9.64 5.57 9.51
C PRO A 97 9.71 6.92 10.25
N ASP A 98 10.60 7.80 9.81
CA ASP A 98 10.89 9.12 10.40
C ASP A 98 10.04 10.25 9.83
N ARG A 99 9.14 9.98 8.88
CA ARG A 99 8.38 11.03 8.16
C ARG A 99 6.91 10.69 8.00
N ALA A 100 6.07 11.72 8.20
CA ALA A 100 4.64 11.63 7.94
C ALA A 100 4.32 11.72 6.44
N GLU A 101 5.14 12.43 5.65
CA GLU A 101 5.00 12.49 4.19
C GLU A 101 5.40 11.18 3.52
N GLN A 102 4.65 10.80 2.47
CA GLN A 102 5.08 9.70 1.60
C GLN A 102 6.26 10.17 0.75
N CYS A 103 7.30 9.34 0.66
CA CYS A 103 8.41 9.55 -0.26
C CYS A 103 8.00 8.99 -1.62
N VAL A 104 7.88 9.87 -2.62
CA VAL A 104 7.68 9.52 -4.03
C VAL A 104 9.04 9.54 -4.72
N MET A 105 9.50 8.37 -5.14
CA MET A 105 10.74 8.22 -5.90
C MET A 105 10.42 8.25 -7.39
N PHE A 106 11.19 9.03 -8.13
CA PHE A 106 11.28 9.01 -9.58
C PHE A 106 12.63 8.39 -9.93
N TRP A 107 12.61 7.18 -10.47
CA TRP A 107 13.82 6.44 -10.80
C TRP A 107 13.88 6.22 -12.30
N ASP A 108 14.83 6.87 -12.97
CA ASP A 108 15.16 6.60 -14.36
C ASP A 108 15.81 5.21 -14.45
N THR A 109 15.18 4.30 -15.18
CA THR A 109 15.63 2.90 -15.26
C THR A 109 16.77 2.69 -16.25
N GLU A 110 17.06 3.66 -17.11
CA GLU A 110 18.13 3.60 -18.10
C GLU A 110 19.41 4.24 -17.56
N THR A 111 19.32 5.46 -17.00
CA THR A 111 20.47 6.18 -16.43
C THR A 111 20.73 5.81 -14.97
N ASN A 112 19.75 5.19 -14.30
CA ASN A 112 19.74 4.91 -12.86
C ASN A 112 19.71 6.18 -11.97
N ASP A 113 19.36 7.34 -12.54
CA ASP A 113 19.14 8.58 -11.78
C ASP A 113 17.89 8.49 -10.90
N ARG A 114 17.95 9.12 -9.73
CA ARG A 114 16.91 9.01 -8.69
C ARG A 114 16.59 10.35 -8.07
N TYR A 115 15.32 10.74 -8.14
CA TYR A 115 14.80 11.98 -7.57
C TYR A 115 13.68 11.67 -6.57
N ALA A 116 13.87 12.10 -5.33
CA ALA A 116 12.88 11.88 -4.26
C ALA A 116 12.11 13.15 -3.98
N LYS A 117 10.77 13.04 -3.91
CA LYS A 117 9.86 14.11 -3.49
C LYS A 117 9.06 13.67 -2.27
N TYR A 118 8.86 14.57 -1.33
CA TYR A 118 8.03 14.32 -0.16
C TYR A 118 6.64 14.90 -0.41
N VAL A 119 5.63 14.03 -0.39
CA VAL A 119 4.26 14.37 -0.76
C VAL A 119 3.33 14.07 0.40
N LYS A 120 2.63 15.09 0.88
CA LYS A 120 1.63 14.97 1.94
C LYS A 120 0.34 14.35 1.38
N LYS A 121 -0.26 13.45 2.17
CA LYS A 121 -1.59 12.88 1.90
C LYS A 121 -1.78 12.38 0.45
N LEU A 122 -0.78 11.68 -0.08
CA LEU A 122 -0.82 11.09 -1.42
C LEU A 122 -1.90 10.00 -1.51
N LEU A 123 -2.80 10.13 -2.48
CA LEU A 123 -3.92 9.23 -2.70
C LEU A 123 -3.63 8.25 -3.82
N LEU A 124 -3.19 8.73 -4.99
CA LEU A 124 -3.00 7.90 -6.17
C LEU A 124 -1.82 8.40 -7.01
N ILE A 125 -1.21 7.47 -7.77
CA ILE A 125 -0.25 7.75 -8.83
C ILE A 125 -0.76 7.09 -10.10
N ARG A 126 -0.80 7.84 -11.21
CA ARG A 126 -1.00 7.28 -12.55
C ARG A 126 0.01 7.88 -13.49
N ALA A 127 0.40 7.12 -14.50
CA ALA A 127 1.41 7.55 -15.44
C ALA A 127 1.00 7.12 -16.86
N CYS A 128 1.33 7.97 -17.83
CA CYS A 128 1.08 7.71 -19.24
C CYS A 128 2.05 8.57 -20.07
N ASP A 129 2.60 7.99 -21.14
CA ASP A 129 3.50 8.68 -22.07
C ASP A 129 4.74 9.23 -21.35
N GLU A 130 4.92 10.56 -21.32
CA GLU A 130 6.08 11.25 -20.74
C GLU A 130 5.81 11.84 -19.35
N TYR A 131 4.63 11.58 -18.77
CA TYR A 131 4.21 12.21 -17.53
C TYR A 131 3.58 11.24 -16.54
N CYS A 132 3.57 11.66 -15.27
CA CYS A 132 2.70 11.07 -14.26
C CYS A 132 1.85 12.14 -13.57
N VAL A 133 0.73 11.73 -13.00
CA VAL A 133 -0.11 12.55 -12.14
C VAL A 133 -0.09 11.99 -10.72
N LEU A 134 0.14 12.89 -9.77
CA LEU A 134 0.01 12.63 -8.34
C LEU A 134 -1.31 13.25 -7.87
N ALA A 135 -2.21 12.45 -7.32
CA ALA A 135 -3.41 12.96 -6.67
C ALA A 135 -3.18 13.00 -5.16
N THR A 136 -3.41 14.16 -4.54
CA THR A 136 -3.22 14.34 -3.10
C THR A 136 -4.41 15.06 -2.47
N LYS A 137 -4.64 14.83 -1.18
CA LYS A 137 -5.62 15.60 -0.42
C LYS A 137 -5.07 17.00 -0.13
N GLY A 138 -5.91 18.01 -0.29
CA GLY A 138 -5.59 19.41 -0.05
C GLY A 138 -5.48 19.78 1.43
N GLU A 139 -5.34 21.08 1.67
CA GLU A 139 -5.32 21.64 3.03
C GLU A 139 -6.73 21.85 3.56
N GLU A 140 -7.65 22.30 2.69
CA GLU A 140 -9.04 22.52 3.04
C GLU A 140 -9.88 21.24 2.96
N PRO A 141 -10.93 21.10 3.80
CA PRO A 141 -11.88 19.99 3.70
C PRO A 141 -12.54 19.94 2.31
N GLY A 142 -12.62 18.75 1.73
CA GLY A 142 -13.20 18.54 0.39
C GLY A 142 -12.30 18.97 -0.78
N GLN A 143 -11.14 19.56 -0.50
CA GLN A 143 -10.19 19.97 -1.53
C GLN A 143 -9.19 18.87 -1.83
N TYR A 144 -8.92 18.65 -3.12
CA TYR A 144 -7.89 17.74 -3.62
C TYR A 144 -7.09 18.44 -4.71
N ILE A 145 -5.87 17.97 -4.98
CA ILE A 145 -5.01 18.52 -6.02
C ILE A 145 -4.46 17.39 -6.89
N LEU A 146 -4.53 17.58 -8.19
CA LEU A 146 -3.83 16.78 -9.20
C LEU A 146 -2.57 17.53 -9.59
N ILE A 147 -1.42 16.86 -9.53
CA ILE A 147 -0.13 17.44 -9.87
C ILE A 147 0.47 16.61 -11.00
N LEU A 148 0.52 17.17 -12.20
CA LEU A 148 1.20 16.58 -13.35
C LEU A 148 2.70 16.80 -13.19
N CYS A 149 3.49 15.73 -13.20
CA CYS A 149 4.94 15.76 -13.03
C CYS A 149 5.65 15.15 -14.24
N ASN A 150 6.83 15.69 -14.54
CA ASN A 150 7.78 15.09 -15.49
C ASN A 150 8.63 13.97 -14.83
N ALA A 151 9.57 13.41 -15.58
CA ALA A 151 10.45 12.31 -15.18
C ALA A 151 11.30 12.59 -13.92
N ILE A 152 11.58 13.85 -13.59
CA ILE A 152 12.35 14.22 -12.39
C ILE A 152 11.47 14.66 -11.21
N GLY A 153 10.15 14.55 -11.35
CA GLY A 153 9.18 14.94 -10.31
C GLY A 153 8.92 16.44 -10.20
N SER A 154 9.36 17.23 -11.20
CA SER A 154 9.02 18.65 -11.29
C SER A 154 7.58 18.82 -11.76
N PRO A 155 6.77 19.65 -11.09
CA PRO A 155 5.40 19.89 -11.50
C PRO A 155 5.38 20.67 -12.82
N VAL A 156 4.64 20.16 -13.79
CA VAL A 156 4.38 20.78 -15.09
C VAL A 156 3.11 21.62 -15.00
N ASP A 157 2.07 21.06 -14.37
CA ASP A 157 0.80 21.72 -14.12
C ASP A 157 0.16 21.16 -12.83
N SER A 158 -0.72 21.93 -12.22
CA SER A 158 -1.52 21.48 -11.09
C SER A 158 -2.92 22.05 -11.12
N LYS A 159 -3.89 21.23 -10.68
CA LYS A 159 -5.30 21.62 -10.66
C LYS A 159 -5.96 21.15 -9.38
N TYR A 160 -6.61 22.10 -8.71
CA TYR A 160 -7.49 21.80 -7.59
C TYR A 160 -8.82 21.25 -8.10
N ILE A 161 -9.34 20.25 -7.39
CA ILE A 161 -10.64 19.63 -7.64
C ILE A 161 -11.37 19.42 -6.32
N GLU A 162 -12.69 19.37 -6.38
CA GLU A 162 -13.59 19.19 -5.23
C GLU A 162 -14.17 17.76 -5.16
N VAL A 163 -13.62 16.86 -5.98
CA VAL A 163 -14.03 15.45 -6.06
C VAL A 163 -12.92 14.59 -5.48
N GLU A 164 -13.27 13.70 -4.55
CA GLU A 164 -12.31 12.76 -3.95
C GLU A 164 -11.77 11.79 -5.01
N PRO A 165 -10.45 11.73 -5.23
CA PRO A 165 -9.86 10.80 -6.19
C PRO A 165 -9.86 9.36 -5.65
N ILE A 166 -10.97 8.65 -5.79
CA ILE A 166 -11.05 7.21 -5.48
C ILE A 166 -10.51 6.40 -6.66
N TYR A 167 -10.87 6.80 -7.88
CA TYR A 167 -10.37 6.25 -9.12
C TYR A 167 -9.69 7.34 -9.95
N LEU A 168 -8.53 6.99 -10.52
CA LEU A 168 -7.74 7.87 -11.37
C LEU A 168 -7.27 7.08 -12.60
N ALA A 169 -7.49 7.66 -13.77
CA ALA A 169 -6.95 7.18 -15.03
C ALA A 169 -6.25 8.34 -15.76
N MET A 170 -5.19 8.01 -16.47
CA MET A 170 -4.42 8.99 -17.25
C MET A 170 -4.20 8.44 -18.65
N THR A 171 -4.45 9.28 -19.64
CA THR A 171 -4.08 9.08 -21.04
C THR A 171 -3.08 10.16 -21.42
N LYS A 172 -2.58 10.13 -22.67
CA LYS A 172 -1.71 11.18 -23.22
C LYS A 172 -2.33 12.59 -23.18
N TYR A 173 -3.67 12.69 -23.15
CA TYR A 173 -4.38 13.95 -23.31
C TYR A 173 -5.33 14.30 -22.15
N HIS A 174 -5.74 13.31 -21.37
CA HIS A 174 -6.76 13.48 -20.35
C HIS A 174 -6.35 12.80 -19.05
N VAL A 175 -6.62 13.48 -17.94
CA VAL A 175 -6.67 12.89 -16.60
C VAL A 175 -8.13 12.81 -16.19
N ILE A 176 -8.59 11.60 -15.86
CA ILE A 176 -9.98 11.32 -15.50
C ILE A 176 -10.00 10.91 -14.02
N VAL A 177 -10.80 11.63 -13.23
CA VAL A 177 -11.02 11.36 -11.80
C VAL A 177 -12.46 10.92 -11.62
N CYS A 178 -12.67 9.91 -10.78
CA CYS A 178 -14.00 9.46 -10.38
C CYS A 178 -14.01 9.17 -8.87
N SER A 179 -15.13 9.50 -8.24
CA SER A 179 -15.47 9.18 -6.86
C SER A 179 -16.69 8.26 -6.86
N GLU A 180 -16.89 7.55 -5.76
CA GLU A 180 -18.18 6.95 -5.43
C GLU A 180 -19.10 8.09 -4.94
N GLU A 181 -20.38 8.06 -5.30
CA GLU A 181 -21.37 9.08 -4.85
C GLU A 181 -21.41 9.16 -3.32
N LEU A 182 -21.62 10.38 -2.81
CA LEU A 182 -21.89 10.68 -1.40
C LEU A 182 -23.26 10.15 -0.96
#